data_AF-A0A1G2Z470-F1
#
_entry.id   AF-A0A1G2Z470-F1
#
_cell.length_a   1.000
_cell.length_b   1.000
_cell.length_c   1.000
_cell.angle_alpha   90.00
_cell.angle_beta   90.00
_cell.angle_gamma   90.00
#
_symmetry.space_group_name_H-M   'P 1'
#
loop_
_entity.id
_entity.type
_entity.pdbx_description
1 polymer ?
#
loop_
_entity_poly.entity_id
_entity_poly.type
_entity_poly.pdbx_seq_one_letter_code
_entity_poly.pdbx_strand_id
1 'polypeptide(L)'
;MRILYAGRPGSDREKDFVSFLKQHFDVVQTRDLRRFEETDTQGFDVTLLDWDNNVLEGPWPRVSEGFSRPVITLGVNGGGICQQWRLKTEYL
;
A
#
# COMPACT_ATOMS: atom_id res chain seq x y z
N MET A 1 16.57 3.14 4.62
CA MET A 1 15.38 3.35 3.74
C MET A 1 14.13 3.44 4.60
N ARG A 2 13.21 4.37 4.30
CA ARG A 2 12.01 4.68 5.09
C ARG A 2 10.75 4.18 4.38
N ILE A 3 10.09 3.19 4.98
CA ILE A 3 8.88 2.56 4.45
C ILE A 3 7.64 3.04 5.20
N LEU A 4 6.62 3.41 4.45
CA LEU A 4 5.24 3.48 4.94
C LEU A 4 4.50 2.22 4.51
N TYR A 5 4.04 1.41 5.45
CA TYR A 5 3.15 0.27 5.20
C TYR A 5 1.71 0.68 5.53
N ALA A 6 0.88 0.90 4.52
CA ALA A 6 -0.55 1.14 4.69
C ALA A 6 -1.32 -0.18 4.54
N GLY A 7 -1.77 -0.74 5.66
CA GLY A 7 -2.34 -2.08 5.75
C GLY A 7 -3.69 -2.13 6.48
N ARG A 8 -4.13 -3.34 6.86
CA ARG A 8 -5.28 -3.55 7.75
C ARG A 8 -4.82 -3.59 9.21
N PRO A 9 -5.18 -2.60 10.05
CA PRO A 9 -4.70 -2.56 11.42
C PRO A 9 -5.09 -3.80 12.23
N GLY A 10 -4.10 -4.38 12.91
CA GLY A 10 -4.26 -5.51 13.83
C GLY A 10 -4.38 -6.87 13.15
N SER A 11 -4.33 -6.97 11.82
CA SER A 11 -4.38 -8.25 11.12
C SER A 11 -3.07 -9.04 11.25
N ASP A 12 -3.16 -10.36 11.10
CA ASP A 12 -1.98 -11.22 11.16
C ASP A 12 -1.03 -10.96 9.98
N ARG A 13 -1.56 -10.63 8.79
CA ARG A 13 -0.77 -10.21 7.63
C ARG A 13 0.00 -8.92 7.89
N GLU A 14 -0.63 -7.90 8.48
CA GLU A 14 0.08 -6.67 8.84
C GLU A 14 1.22 -6.98 9.81
N LYS A 15 0.94 -7.72 10.89
CA LYS A 15 1.95 -8.03 11.91
C LYS A 15 3.14 -8.79 11.33
N ASP A 16 2.87 -9.84 10.57
CA ASP A 16 3.89 -10.69 9.96
C ASP A 16 4.74 -9.89 8.97
N PHE A 17 4.10 -9.15 8.07
CA PHE A 17 4.82 -8.44 7.03
C PHE A 17 5.58 -7.22 7.56
N VAL A 18 5.03 -6.48 8.52
CA VAL A 18 5.76 -5.39 9.20
C VAL A 18 6.95 -5.94 9.99
N SER A 19 6.82 -7.12 10.61
CA SER A 19 7.93 -7.80 11.28
C SER A 19 9.05 -8.11 10.29
N PHE A 20 8.72 -8.68 9.13
CA PHE A 20 9.67 -8.92 8.04
C PHE A 20 10.33 -7.62 7.56
N LEU A 21 9.57 -6.57 7.26
CA LEU A 21 10.11 -5.30 6.76
C LEU A 21 11.10 -4.66 7.74
N LYS A 22 10.84 -4.75 9.05
CA LYS A 22 11.71 -4.21 10.10
C LYS A 22 13.05 -4.94 10.21
N GLN A 23 13.20 -6.12 9.62
CA GLN A 23 14.49 -6.82 9.55
C GLN A 23 15.41 -6.23 8.48
N HIS A 24 14.84 -5.50 7.50
CA HIS A 24 15.54 -5.04 6.31
C HIS A 24 15.63 -3.53 6.18
N PHE A 25 14.78 -2.78 6.89
CA PHE A 25 14.67 -1.32 6.75
C PHE A 25 14.71 -0.60 8.10
N ASP A 26 15.45 0.50 8.14
CA ASP A 26 15.69 1.29 9.37
C ASP A 26 14.41 1.91 9.94
N VAL A 27 13.48 2.30 9.06
CA VAL A 27 12.23 2.96 9.44
C VAL A 27 11.09 2.27 8.71
N VAL A 28 10.18 1.69 9.49
CA VAL A 28 8.91 1.13 9.01
C VAL A 28 7.80 1.70 9.88
N GLN A 29 6.94 2.53 9.28
CA GLN A 29 5.72 3.02 9.94
C GLN A 29 4.49 2.39 9.33
N THR A 30 3.43 2.27 10.13
CA THR A 30 2.16 1.70 9.69
C THR A 30 1.08 2.77 9.60
N ARG A 31 0.15 2.58 8.66
CA ARG A 31 -1.05 3.41 8.47
C ARG A 31 -2.25 2.52 8.18
N ASP A 32 -3.43 2.93 8.64
CA ASP A 32 -4.68 2.28 8.25
C ASP A 32 -4.97 2.62 6.78
N LEU A 33 -4.95 1.62 5.89
CA LEU A 33 -5.20 1.82 4.47
C LEU A 33 -6.56 2.47 4.19
N ARG A 34 -7.56 2.27 5.06
CA ARG A 34 -8.89 2.89 4.92
C ARG A 34 -8.87 4.42 5.08
N ARG A 35 -7.80 4.96 5.67
CA ARG A 35 -7.60 6.39 5.94
C ARG A 35 -6.36 6.94 5.23
N PHE A 36 -5.89 6.21 4.22
CA PHE A 36 -4.72 6.60 3.45
C PHE A 36 -5.00 7.87 2.65
N GLU A 37 -4.10 8.84 2.77
CA GLU A 37 -4.02 10.02 1.91
C GLU A 37 -2.62 10.10 1.29
N GLU A 38 -2.52 10.67 0.09
CA GLU A 38 -1.22 10.83 -0.60
C GLU A 38 -0.18 11.60 0.23
N THR A 39 -0.64 12.52 1.06
CA THR A 39 0.17 13.30 2.00
C THR A 39 0.83 12.43 3.08
N ASP A 40 0.24 11.28 3.43
CA ASP A 40 0.83 10.33 4.39
C ASP A 40 2.20 9.82 3.91
N THR A 41 2.43 9.81 2.58
CA THR A 41 3.68 9.33 1.98
C THR A 41 4.85 10.29 2.14
N GLN A 42 4.62 11.50 2.67
CA GLN A 42 5.64 12.53 2.82
C GLN A 42 6.70 12.10 3.85
N GLY A 43 7.97 12.16 3.43
CA GLY A 43 9.10 11.72 4.28
C GLY A 43 9.37 10.21 4.26
N PHE A 44 8.69 9.45 3.40
CA PHE A 44 9.00 8.05 3.12
C PHE A 44 9.56 7.87 1.71
N ASP A 45 10.46 6.91 1.54
CA ASP A 45 11.09 6.59 0.26
C ASP A 45 10.16 5.74 -0.61
N VAL A 46 9.44 4.80 0.02
CA VAL A 46 8.47 3.90 -0.64
C VAL A 46 7.26 3.70 0.27
N THR A 47 6.07 3.70 -0.34
CA THR A 47 4.81 3.36 0.33
C THR A 47 4.27 2.03 -0.21
N LEU A 48 3.86 1.14 0.70
CA LEU A 48 3.22 -0.14 0.38
C LEU A 48 1.73 -0.01 0.68
N LEU A 49 0.86 -0.29 -0.29
CA LEU A 49 -0.59 -0.34 -0.11
C LEU A 49 -1.05 -1.79 -0.12
N ASP A 50 -1.41 -2.33 1.04
CA ASP A 50 -1.70 -3.75 1.22
C ASP A 50 -3.07 -3.98 1.87
N TRP A 51 -3.80 -4.97 1.37
CA TRP A 51 -5.03 -5.42 2.00
C TRP A 51 -5.09 -6.94 2.02
N ASP A 52 -5.47 -7.47 3.17
CA ASP A 52 -5.34 -8.89 3.48
C ASP A 52 -6.48 -9.75 2.94
N ASN A 53 -7.54 -9.14 2.42
CA ASN A 53 -8.72 -9.85 1.96
C ASN A 53 -8.69 -10.04 0.44
N ASN A 54 -8.99 -11.27 -0.01
CA ASN A 54 -9.06 -11.64 -1.43
C ASN A 54 -10.41 -11.29 -2.08
N VAL A 55 -11.28 -10.59 -1.36
CA VAL A 55 -12.58 -10.12 -1.83
C VAL A 55 -12.53 -8.61 -2.07
N LEU A 56 -13.41 -8.12 -2.95
CA LEU A 56 -13.55 -6.70 -3.32
C LEU A 56 -14.07 -5.79 -2.17
N GLU A 57 -14.08 -6.28 -0.94
CA GLU A 57 -14.58 -5.59 0.26
C GLU A 57 -13.52 -4.70 0.96
N GLY A 58 -12.32 -4.61 0.39
CA GLY A 58 -11.25 -3.75 0.90
C GLY A 58 -11.41 -2.28 0.54
N PRO A 59 -10.69 -1.36 1.23
CA PRO A 59 -10.62 0.02 0.82
C PRO A 59 -9.97 0.12 -0.56
N TRP A 60 -10.49 1.03 -1.37
CA TRP A 60 -9.91 1.38 -2.66
C TRP A 60 -9.16 2.71 -2.51
N PRO A 61 -7.88 2.70 -2.11
CA PRO A 61 -7.11 3.93 -2.02
C PRO A 61 -7.12 4.61 -3.39
N ARG A 62 -7.27 5.93 -3.39
CA ARG A 62 -7.12 6.73 -4.62
C ARG A 62 -5.71 7.24 -4.69
N VAL A 63 -5.04 6.93 -5.79
CA VAL A 63 -3.79 7.57 -6.16
C VAL A 63 -4.07 8.36 -7.43
N SER A 64 -3.81 9.65 -7.38
CA SER A 64 -4.02 10.58 -8.48
C SER A 64 -2.97 10.39 -9.57
N GLU A 65 -3.32 10.72 -10.81
CA GLU A 65 -2.38 10.64 -11.95
C GLU A 65 -1.17 11.58 -11.78
N GLY A 66 -1.32 12.65 -11.01
CA GLY A 66 -0.23 13.60 -10.71
C GLY A 66 0.68 13.17 -9.57
N PHE A 67 0.36 12.07 -8.88
CA PHE A 67 1.14 11.55 -7.77
C PHE A 67 2.44 10.91 -8.27
N SER A 68 3.57 11.35 -7.74
CA SER A 68 4.90 11.01 -8.27
C SER A 68 5.79 10.25 -7.28
N ARG A 69 5.33 9.99 -6.06
CA ARG A 69 6.14 9.27 -5.06
C ARG A 69 6.01 7.76 -5.26
N PRO A 70 7.06 6.97 -4.97
CA PRO A 70 7.02 5.53 -5.19
C PRO A 70 5.96 4.82 -4.33
N VAL A 71 5.07 4.09 -5.00
CA VAL A 71 4.03 3.25 -4.37
C VAL A 71 4.09 1.85 -4.96
N ILE A 72 4.01 0.85 -4.09
CA ILE A 72 3.86 -0.56 -4.46
C ILE A 72 2.51 -1.04 -3.91
N THR A 73 1.68 -1.58 -4.78
CA THR A 73 0.41 -2.20 -4.38
C THR A 73 0.56 -3.70 -4.21
N LEU A 74 -0.02 -4.23 -3.14
CA LEU A 74 -0.02 -5.67 -2.84
C LEU A 74 -1.46 -6.19 -2.81
N GLY A 75 -1.69 -7.33 -3.45
CA GLY A 75 -3.00 -7.97 -3.53
C GLY A 75 -4.02 -7.17 -4.36
N VAL A 76 -5.28 -7.20 -3.94
CA VAL A 76 -6.43 -6.64 -4.69
C VAL A 76 -6.30 -5.14 -4.99
N ASN A 77 -5.53 -4.40 -4.18
CA ASN A 77 -5.28 -2.97 -4.40
C ASN A 77 -4.59 -2.69 -5.75
N GLY A 78 -3.74 -3.61 -6.23
CA GLY A 78 -3.08 -3.45 -7.53
C GLY A 78 -4.09 -3.46 -8.68
N GLY A 79 -5.04 -4.38 -8.65
CA GLY A 79 -6.16 -4.41 -9.60
C GLY A 79 -7.00 -3.13 -9.55
N GLY A 80 -7.23 -2.61 -8.34
CA GLY A 80 -7.95 -1.36 -8.11
C GLY A 80 -7.31 -0.15 -8.77
N ILE A 81 -6.01 0.06 -8.53
CA ILE A 81 -5.28 1.18 -9.14
C ILE A 81 -5.24 1.02 -10.67
N CYS A 82 -5.04 -0.18 -11.18
CA CYS A 82 -5.05 -0.41 -12.62
C CYS A 82 -6.40 -0.08 -13.24
N GLN A 83 -7.51 -0.41 -12.58
CA GLN A 83 -8.84 -0.02 -13.02
C GLN A 83 -9.05 1.50 -12.97
N GLN A 84 -8.58 2.17 -11.90
CA GLN A 84 -8.67 3.63 -11.77
C GLN A 84 -7.97 4.36 -12.92
N TRP A 85 -6.75 3.92 -13.26
CA TRP A 85 -5.91 4.54 -14.29
C TRP A 85 -6.11 3.95 -15.69
N ARG A 86 -7.05 2.99 -15.85
CA ARG A 86 -7.31 2.28 -17.10
C ARG A 86 -6.05 1.65 -17.70
N LEU A 87 -5.19 1.11 -16.84
CA LEU A 87 -3.98 0.41 -17.27
C LEU A 87 -4.35 -0.95 -17.85
N LYS A 88 -3.57 -1.38 -18.85
CA LYS A 88 -3.64 -2.77 -19.30
C LYS A 88 -3.08 -3.68 -18.22
N THR A 89 -3.88 -4.63 -17.76
CA THR A 89 -3.50 -5.58 -16.71
C THR A 89 -2.91 -6.89 -17.26
N GLU A 90 -2.80 -7.03 -18.59
CA GLU A 90 -2.33 -8.26 -19.27
C GLU A 90 -0.85 -8.59 -19.03
N TYR A 91 -0.10 -7.68 -18.39
CA TYR A 91 1.33 -7.81 -18.09
C TYR A 91 1.66 -7.69 -16.60
N LEU A 92 0.65 -7.78 -15.72
CA LEU A 92 0.82 -7.78 -14.25
C LEU A 92 0.88 -9.18 -13.68
#